data_AF-A0A7C5HRC8-F1
#
_entry.id   AF-A0A7C5HRC8-F1
#
_cell.length_a   1.000
_cell.length_b   1.000
_cell.length_c   1.000
_cell.angle_alpha   90.00
_cell.angle_beta   90.00
_cell.angle_gamma   90.00
#
_symmetry.space_group_name_H-M   'P 1'
#
loop_
_entity.id
_entity.type
_entity.pdbx_description
1 polymer ?
#
loop_
_entity_poly.entity_id
_entity_poly.type
_entity_poly.pdbx_seq_one_letter_code
_entity_poly.pdbx_strand_id
1 'polypeptide(L)'
;MPELPEVQTIVAGLKKKILNKKIVSLFEERKGTIRNFIRVPTCEFGSISAISRRGKYIIFHTSNGYKFVIHLRMTGKMIFEKNLDKKSTHERAYFIFDDKTKLIFDDVRAFGKIQIYDIKNRIESLEKLGLEPLSDDFTAEYLRKRFRNRRSSIKNLLLNQSIVAGLGNIYVCEILYRAKISPQKKGNELSIRKLNLIVKETKKVLKEAIKYNGTTISDYRSVEDKTGEFQKFLNVYQKKECPQGHQIKRIKQVGRSTYYCPVCQKKK
;
A
#
# COMPACT_ATOMS: atom_id res chain seq x y z
N MET A 1 -0.13 -0.09 8.84
CA MET A 1 0.50 0.42 7.60
C MET A 1 -0.34 -0.10 6.45
N PRO A 2 -1.10 0.76 5.75
CA PRO A 2 -1.79 0.37 4.53
C PRO A 2 -0.85 -0.34 3.54
N GLU A 3 -1.29 -1.46 3.01
CA GLU A 3 -0.60 -2.19 1.95
C GLU A 3 -1.37 -1.93 0.63
N LEU A 4 -1.05 -2.66 -0.44
CA LEU A 4 -1.65 -2.41 -1.75
C LEU A 4 -3.19 -2.37 -1.76
N PRO A 5 -3.92 -3.33 -1.16
CA PRO A 5 -5.38 -3.35 -1.19
C PRO A 5 -6.02 -2.13 -0.53
N GLU A 6 -5.49 -1.71 0.62
CA GLU A 6 -5.97 -0.52 1.32
C GLU A 6 -5.74 0.75 0.50
N VAL A 7 -4.54 0.90 -0.08
CA VAL A 7 -4.20 2.06 -0.92
C VAL A 7 -5.07 2.08 -2.18
N GLN A 8 -5.34 0.92 -2.78
CA GLN A 8 -6.22 0.81 -3.95
C GLN A 8 -7.65 1.22 -3.62
N THR A 9 -8.15 0.81 -2.44
CA THR A 9 -9.49 1.19 -1.95
C THR A 9 -9.60 2.69 -1.75
N ILE A 10 -8.57 3.31 -1.14
CA ILE A 10 -8.49 4.76 -0.97
C ILE A 10 -8.50 5.46 -2.34
N VAL A 11 -7.67 5.01 -3.30
CA VAL A 11 -7.65 5.56 -4.65
C VAL A 11 -9.03 5.49 -5.32
N ALA A 12 -9.75 4.38 -5.18
CA ALA A 12 -11.10 4.24 -5.74
C ALA A 12 -12.08 5.22 -5.10
N GLY A 13 -12.00 5.42 -3.78
CA GLY A 13 -12.81 6.41 -3.06
C GLY A 13 -12.49 7.85 -3.47
N LEU A 14 -11.21 8.20 -3.59
CA LEU A 14 -10.77 9.53 -4.01
C LEU A 14 -11.26 9.86 -5.43
N LYS A 15 -11.21 8.90 -6.37
CA LYS A 15 -11.73 9.10 -7.73
C LYS A 15 -13.19 9.55 -7.74
N LYS A 16 -14.03 9.00 -6.86
CA LYS A 16 -15.44 9.37 -6.76
C LYS A 16 -15.66 10.77 -6.16
N LYS A 17 -14.67 11.30 -5.42
CA LYS A 17 -14.84 12.49 -4.58
C LYS A 17 -14.12 13.73 -5.11
N ILE A 18 -12.95 13.58 -5.74
CA ILE A 18 -12.08 14.72 -6.08
C ILE A 18 -11.58 14.73 -7.53
N LEU A 19 -11.91 13.72 -8.34
CA LEU A 19 -11.54 13.72 -9.76
C LEU A 19 -12.17 14.93 -10.46
N ASN A 20 -11.42 15.58 -11.36
CA ASN A 20 -11.75 16.78 -12.11
C ASN A 20 -11.91 18.07 -11.28
N LYS A 21 -11.79 18.02 -9.95
CA LYS A 21 -11.84 19.24 -9.12
C LYS A 21 -10.58 20.07 -9.27
N LYS A 22 -10.73 21.41 -9.32
CA LYS A 22 -9.60 22.34 -9.36
C LYS A 22 -9.02 22.54 -7.96
N ILE A 23 -7.70 22.42 -7.84
CA ILE A 23 -7.00 22.73 -6.59
C ILE A 23 -6.93 24.26 -6.47
N VAL A 24 -7.58 24.80 -5.44
CA VAL A 24 -7.53 26.23 -5.12
C VAL A 24 -6.33 26.49 -4.22
N SER A 25 -6.21 25.69 -3.15
CA SER A 25 -5.17 25.86 -2.15
C SER A 25 -4.67 24.53 -1.61
N LEU A 26 -3.41 24.51 -1.20
CA LEU A 26 -2.76 23.42 -0.49
C LEU A 26 -2.05 24.01 0.72
N PHE A 27 -2.44 23.54 1.90
CA PHE A 27 -1.91 24.03 3.18
C PHE A 27 -1.03 22.96 3.83
N GLU A 28 0.05 23.40 4.47
CA GLU A 28 0.91 22.57 5.31
C GLU A 28 0.77 22.98 6.77
N GLU A 29 -0.01 22.22 7.54
CA GLU A 29 -0.17 22.46 8.98
C GLU A 29 1.05 22.00 9.79
N ARG A 30 1.74 20.95 9.33
CA ARG A 30 2.97 20.47 9.95
C ARG A 30 4.13 20.48 8.97
N LYS A 31 5.11 21.35 9.21
CA LYS A 31 6.34 21.49 8.42
C LYS A 31 7.00 20.14 8.11
N GLY A 32 7.33 19.92 6.85
CA GLY A 32 8.01 18.72 6.36
C GLY A 32 7.08 17.54 6.06
N THR A 33 5.76 17.77 6.07
CA THR A 33 4.74 16.87 5.54
C THR A 33 4.74 16.92 4.02
N ILE A 34 4.83 18.13 3.45
CA ILE A 34 4.99 18.39 2.03
C ILE A 34 6.49 18.49 1.73
N ARG A 35 6.93 17.81 0.66
CA ARG A 35 8.34 17.75 0.25
C ARG A 35 8.46 17.95 -1.26
N ASN A 36 9.68 18.30 -1.69
CA ASN A 36 9.99 18.63 -3.09
C ASN A 36 9.06 19.70 -3.64
N PHE A 37 8.63 20.61 -2.77
CA PHE A 37 7.76 21.70 -3.15
C PHE A 37 8.51 22.59 -4.14
N ILE A 38 8.17 22.45 -5.43
CA ILE A 38 8.43 23.51 -6.39
C ILE A 38 7.63 24.69 -5.84
N ARG A 39 8.29 25.84 -5.59
CA ARG A 39 7.65 27.08 -5.13
C ARG A 39 6.77 27.65 -6.26
N VAL A 40 5.71 26.95 -6.59
CA VAL A 40 4.68 27.42 -7.51
C VAL A 40 3.42 27.73 -6.71
N PRO A 41 2.73 28.85 -7.00
CA PRO A 41 1.43 29.14 -6.44
C PRO A 41 0.46 27.97 -6.65
N THR A 42 -0.42 27.72 -5.68
CA THR A 42 -1.36 26.58 -5.73
C THR A 42 -2.31 26.64 -6.91
N CYS A 43 -2.63 27.84 -7.40
CA CYS A 43 -3.44 28.06 -8.59
C CYS A 43 -2.82 27.47 -9.87
N GLU A 44 -1.51 27.26 -9.90
CA GLU A 44 -0.81 26.69 -11.06
C GLU A 44 -1.00 25.17 -11.18
N PHE A 45 -1.45 24.48 -10.14
CA PHE A 45 -1.61 23.03 -10.20
C PHE A 45 -2.77 22.61 -11.13
N GLY A 46 -3.80 23.44 -11.30
CA GLY A 46 -4.97 23.11 -12.10
C GLY A 46 -5.90 22.08 -11.44
N SER A 47 -6.57 21.24 -12.23
CA SER A 47 -7.50 20.22 -11.75
C SER A 47 -6.87 18.84 -11.61
N ILE A 48 -7.43 17.99 -10.74
CA ILE A 48 -7.02 16.59 -10.63
C ILE A 48 -7.53 15.83 -11.86
N SER A 49 -6.67 15.63 -12.85
CA SER A 49 -6.99 14.97 -14.11
C SER A 49 -7.04 13.45 -13.98
N ALA A 50 -6.23 12.88 -13.08
CA ALA A 50 -6.25 11.44 -12.81
C ALA A 50 -5.78 11.12 -11.39
N ILE A 51 -6.24 9.98 -10.87
CA ILE A 51 -5.77 9.41 -9.61
C ILE A 51 -5.35 7.98 -9.88
N SER A 52 -4.14 7.63 -9.49
CA SER A 52 -3.57 6.30 -9.73
C SER A 52 -2.83 5.78 -8.50
N ARG A 53 -2.42 4.52 -8.55
CA ARG A 53 -1.64 3.86 -7.51
C ARG A 53 -0.39 3.26 -8.12
N ARG A 54 0.74 3.37 -7.41
CA ARG A 54 1.93 2.58 -7.66
C ARG A 54 2.43 1.99 -6.35
N GLY A 55 2.44 0.66 -6.23
CA GLY A 55 2.74 -0.03 -4.97
C GLY A 55 1.83 0.46 -3.84
N LYS A 56 2.40 1.17 -2.88
CA LYS A 56 1.70 1.76 -1.73
C LYS A 56 1.60 3.30 -1.79
N TYR A 57 1.90 3.87 -2.96
CA TYR A 57 1.78 5.29 -3.23
C TYR A 57 0.46 5.59 -3.93
N ILE A 58 -0.18 6.67 -3.49
CA ILE A 58 -1.29 7.34 -4.19
C ILE A 58 -0.66 8.42 -5.05
N ILE A 59 -1.12 8.57 -6.29
CA ILE A 59 -0.59 9.57 -7.22
C ILE A 59 -1.75 10.38 -7.78
N PHE A 60 -1.79 11.67 -7.48
CA PHE A 60 -2.65 12.62 -8.20
C PHE A 60 -1.87 13.18 -9.38
N HIS A 61 -2.48 13.13 -10.55
CA HIS A 61 -2.01 13.83 -11.75
C HIS A 61 -2.87 15.06 -11.90
N THR A 62 -2.27 16.18 -12.26
CA THR A 62 -3.00 17.42 -12.50
C THR A 62 -3.00 17.83 -13.97
N SER A 63 -3.97 18.65 -14.36
CA SER A 63 -4.12 19.16 -15.73
C SER A 63 -2.90 19.95 -16.20
N ASN A 64 -2.19 20.59 -15.26
CA ASN A 64 -1.06 21.47 -15.58
C ASN A 64 0.29 20.77 -15.43
N GLY A 65 0.32 19.43 -15.52
CA GLY A 65 1.57 18.69 -15.57
C GLY A 65 2.27 18.55 -14.22
N TYR A 66 1.53 18.51 -13.10
CA TYR A 66 2.10 18.17 -11.79
C TYR A 66 1.64 16.81 -11.29
N LYS A 67 2.47 16.20 -10.44
CA LYS A 67 2.18 14.93 -9.76
C LYS A 67 2.34 15.08 -8.25
N PHE A 68 1.29 14.71 -7.50
CA PHE A 68 1.34 14.58 -6.05
C PHE A 68 1.50 13.10 -5.70
N VAL A 69 2.69 12.72 -5.21
CA VAL A 69 3.01 11.37 -4.78
C VAL A 69 2.87 11.29 -3.27
N ILE A 70 1.84 10.59 -2.82
CA ILE A 70 1.42 10.52 -1.43
C ILE A 70 1.69 9.12 -0.90
N HIS A 71 2.40 9.01 0.23
CA HIS A 71 2.63 7.75 0.92
C HIS A 71 2.08 7.83 2.35
N LEU A 72 1.03 7.06 2.64
CA LEU A 72 0.34 7.08 3.95
C LEU A 72 1.17 6.55 5.11
N ARG A 73 2.22 5.76 4.82
CA ARG A 73 3.06 5.11 5.82
C ARG A 73 2.18 4.32 6.80
N MET A 74 2.30 4.54 8.10
CA MET A 74 1.70 3.65 9.08
C MET A 74 0.26 3.99 9.42
N THR A 75 0.00 5.28 9.66
CA THR A 75 -1.22 5.83 10.27
C THR A 75 -1.86 6.93 9.43
N GLY A 76 -1.28 7.25 8.26
CA GLY A 76 -1.82 8.28 7.39
C GLY A 76 -3.19 7.91 6.81
N LYS A 77 -4.07 8.90 6.74
CA LYS A 77 -5.44 8.81 6.23
C LYS A 77 -5.72 9.96 5.28
N MET A 78 -6.62 9.73 4.34
CA MET A 78 -7.17 10.75 3.45
C MET A 78 -8.65 10.92 3.81
N ILE A 79 -9.03 12.08 4.33
CA ILE A 79 -10.39 12.34 4.83
C ILE A 79 -11.01 13.41 3.93
N PHE A 80 -12.15 13.11 3.33
CA PHE A 80 -12.89 14.06 2.49
C PHE A 80 -14.00 14.72 3.30
N GLU A 81 -14.03 16.05 3.31
CA GLU A 81 -14.99 16.85 4.06
C GLU A 81 -15.68 17.88 3.15
N LYS A 82 -16.99 18.03 3.32
CA LYS A 82 -17.76 19.08 2.61
C LYS A 82 -17.74 20.42 3.34
N ASN A 83 -17.44 20.42 4.63
CA ASN A 83 -17.35 21.62 5.45
C ASN A 83 -15.86 22.01 5.59
N LEU A 84 -15.50 23.21 5.14
CA LEU A 84 -14.13 23.73 5.22
C LEU A 84 -13.65 23.95 6.66
N ASP A 85 -14.56 24.23 7.59
CA ASP A 85 -14.25 24.47 9.00
C ASP A 85 -13.95 23.18 9.77
N LYS A 86 -14.29 22.02 9.19
CA LYS A 86 -14.01 20.73 9.81
C LYS A 86 -12.50 20.47 9.82
N LYS A 87 -11.96 20.30 11.02
CA LYS A 87 -10.56 19.92 11.27
C LYS A 87 -10.48 18.48 11.75
N SER A 88 -9.40 17.81 11.36
CA SER A 88 -9.03 16.52 11.94
C SER A 88 -8.02 16.71 13.07
N THR A 89 -8.06 15.85 14.09
CA THR A 89 -7.20 15.96 15.29
C THR A 89 -5.71 15.92 14.97
N HIS A 90 -5.30 15.22 13.91
CA HIS A 90 -3.91 15.11 13.49
C HIS A 90 -3.72 15.55 12.04
N GLU A 91 -4.46 16.59 11.63
CA GLU A 91 -4.34 17.26 10.34
C GLU A 91 -2.90 17.72 10.10
N ARG A 92 -2.29 17.26 9.01
CA ARG A 92 -0.89 17.57 8.65
C ARG A 92 -0.77 18.45 7.43
N ALA A 93 -1.69 18.26 6.47
CA ALA A 93 -1.83 19.07 5.27
C ALA A 93 -3.25 18.88 4.73
N TYR A 94 -3.74 19.81 3.90
CA TYR A 94 -5.02 19.64 3.22
C TYR A 94 -5.11 20.41 1.92
N PHE A 95 -5.96 19.91 1.03
CA PHE A 95 -6.34 20.55 -0.22
C PHE A 95 -7.70 21.22 -0.05
N ILE A 96 -7.86 22.43 -0.58
CA ILE A 96 -9.16 23.07 -0.81
C ILE A 96 -9.43 23.05 -2.32
N PHE A 97 -10.63 22.62 -2.69
CA PHE A 97 -11.10 22.59 -4.06
C PHE A 97 -12.04 23.75 -4.40
N ASP A 98 -12.26 23.98 -5.69
CA ASP A 98 -13.16 25.00 -6.26
C ASP A 98 -14.61 24.86 -5.83
N ASP A 99 -15.09 23.63 -5.59
CA ASP A 99 -16.43 23.36 -5.07
C ASP A 99 -16.56 23.54 -3.54
N LYS A 100 -15.61 24.22 -2.90
CA LYS A 100 -15.54 24.47 -1.45
C LYS A 100 -15.49 23.17 -0.62
N THR A 101 -14.96 22.08 -1.19
CA THR A 101 -14.69 20.85 -0.43
C THR A 101 -13.22 20.76 0.00
N LYS A 102 -12.96 19.99 1.05
CA LYS A 102 -11.64 19.81 1.67
C LYS A 102 -11.21 18.36 1.62
N LEU A 103 -9.93 18.12 1.30
CA LEU A 103 -9.30 16.81 1.47
C LEU A 103 -8.15 16.91 2.44
N ILE A 104 -8.31 16.29 3.61
CA ILE A 104 -7.37 16.32 4.72
C ILE A 104 -6.44 15.12 4.64
N PHE A 105 -5.14 15.39 4.78
CA PHE A 105 -4.12 14.39 5.08
C PHE A 105 -3.86 14.39 6.59
N ASP A 106 -4.45 13.41 7.28
CA ASP A 106 -4.29 13.18 8.72
C ASP A 106 -3.25 12.10 8.95
N ASP A 107 -2.32 12.30 9.88
CA ASP A 107 -1.36 11.26 10.26
C ASP A 107 -0.88 11.43 11.70
N VAL A 108 -1.38 10.59 12.60
CA VAL A 108 -0.99 10.53 14.02
C VAL A 108 0.53 10.58 14.20
N ARG A 109 1.28 9.81 13.41
CA ARG A 109 2.74 9.65 13.55
C ARG A 109 3.56 10.61 12.70
N ALA A 110 2.93 11.40 11.83
CA ALA A 110 3.58 12.35 10.91
C ALA A 110 4.70 11.75 10.03
N PHE A 111 4.59 10.46 9.71
CA PHE A 111 5.57 9.74 8.88
C PHE A 111 5.23 9.81 7.41
N GLY A 112 3.95 9.87 7.06
CA GLY A 112 3.52 10.01 5.70
C GLY A 112 3.92 11.36 5.11
N LYS A 113 3.96 11.39 3.78
CA LYS A 113 4.49 12.51 3.01
C LYS A 113 3.66 12.73 1.77
N ILE A 114 3.53 13.99 1.39
CA ILE A 114 3.05 14.46 0.09
C ILE A 114 4.28 15.01 -0.64
N GLN A 115 4.65 14.42 -1.76
CA GLN A 115 5.77 14.87 -2.56
C GLN A 115 5.25 15.42 -3.89
N ILE A 116 5.66 16.63 -4.26
CA ILE A 116 5.19 17.29 -5.48
C ILE A 116 6.30 17.21 -6.53
N TYR A 117 5.93 16.94 -7.77
CA TYR A 117 6.85 16.89 -8.90
C TYR A 117 6.22 17.51 -10.14
N ASP A 118 7.02 18.20 -10.93
CA ASP A 118 6.72 18.45 -12.34
C ASP A 118 6.69 17.10 -13.09
N ILE A 119 5.80 16.94 -14.07
CA ILE A 119 5.64 15.73 -14.87
C ILE A 119 6.92 15.32 -15.60
N LYS A 120 7.80 16.28 -15.91
CA LYS A 120 9.11 16.08 -16.54
C LYS A 120 10.14 15.47 -15.59
N ASN A 121 9.93 15.63 -14.28
CA ASN A 121 10.88 15.14 -13.28
C ASN A 121 10.73 13.64 -13.04
N ARG A 122 11.87 12.96 -12.97
CA ARG A 122 11.94 11.57 -12.55
C ARG A 122 11.58 11.43 -11.08
N ILE A 123 10.82 10.39 -10.75
CA ILE A 123 10.37 10.10 -9.39
C ILE A 123 11.09 8.84 -8.91
N GLU A 124 12.31 9.03 -8.41
CA GLU A 124 13.22 7.94 -8.06
C GLU A 124 12.60 6.90 -7.11
N SER A 125 11.75 7.36 -6.17
CA SER A 125 11.04 6.49 -5.23
C SER A 125 10.06 5.52 -5.90
N LEU A 126 9.53 5.87 -7.08
CA LEU A 126 8.64 5.03 -7.88
C LEU A 126 9.41 4.15 -8.87
N GLU A 127 10.51 4.66 -9.42
CA GLU A 127 11.36 3.93 -10.39
C GLU A 127 12.07 2.73 -9.75
N LYS A 128 12.46 2.85 -8.48
CA LYS A 128 13.08 1.76 -7.71
C LYS A 128 12.12 0.62 -7.36
N LEU A 129 10.81 0.76 -7.62
CA LEU A 129 9.82 -0.24 -7.28
C LEU A 129 9.82 -1.41 -8.28
N GLY A 130 9.68 -2.62 -7.76
CA GLY A 130 9.47 -3.83 -8.56
C GLY A 130 8.08 -3.89 -9.17
N LEU A 131 7.79 -4.96 -9.90
CA LEU A 131 6.52 -5.10 -10.62
C LEU A 131 5.29 -4.99 -9.72
N GLU A 132 4.18 -4.54 -10.30
CA GLU A 132 2.86 -4.62 -9.68
C GLU A 132 2.44 -6.09 -9.56
N PRO A 133 2.08 -6.59 -8.37
CA PRO A 133 1.79 -8.01 -8.17
C PRO A 133 0.53 -8.52 -8.89
N LEU A 134 -0.33 -7.58 -9.33
CA LEU A 134 -1.54 -7.87 -10.10
C LEU A 134 -1.33 -7.77 -11.62
N SER A 135 -0.14 -7.33 -12.08
CA SER A 135 0.19 -7.29 -13.51
C SER A 135 0.44 -8.69 -14.08
N ASP A 136 0.35 -8.81 -15.39
CA ASP A 136 0.65 -10.05 -16.10
C ASP A 136 2.14 -10.38 -16.10
N ASP A 137 3.00 -9.34 -16.07
CA ASP A 137 4.46 -9.48 -15.97
C ASP A 137 4.93 -10.07 -14.62
N PHE A 138 4.08 -10.05 -13.59
CA PHE A 138 4.40 -10.66 -12.30
C PHE A 138 4.30 -12.19 -12.39
N THR A 139 5.37 -12.82 -12.86
CA THR A 139 5.49 -14.26 -13.14
C THR A 139 6.47 -14.99 -12.23
N ALA A 140 6.45 -16.32 -12.26
CA ALA A 140 7.40 -17.14 -11.51
C ALA A 140 8.82 -17.00 -12.05
N GLU A 141 8.98 -16.81 -13.36
CA GLU A 141 10.24 -16.56 -14.05
C GLU A 141 10.85 -15.24 -13.59
N TYR A 142 10.03 -14.19 -13.50
CA TYR A 142 10.42 -12.91 -12.91
C TYR A 142 10.95 -13.10 -11.48
N LEU A 143 10.17 -13.76 -10.61
CA LEU A 143 10.58 -14.03 -9.23
C LEU A 143 11.87 -14.85 -9.17
N ARG A 144 12.02 -15.89 -9.99
CA ARG A 144 13.22 -16.73 -10.07
C ARG A 144 14.45 -15.90 -10.42
N LYS A 145 14.35 -15.04 -11.45
CA LYS A 145 15.43 -14.12 -11.85
C LYS A 145 15.77 -13.16 -10.71
N ARG A 146 14.77 -12.61 -10.02
CA ARG A 146 14.97 -11.72 -8.86
C ARG A 146 15.50 -12.46 -7.63
N PHE A 147 15.30 -13.76 -7.48
CA PHE A 147 15.75 -14.49 -6.29
C PHE A 147 17.13 -15.13 -6.45
N ARG A 148 17.57 -15.43 -7.68
CA ARG A 148 18.76 -16.24 -8.00
C ARG A 148 19.97 -16.01 -7.07
N ASN A 149 20.36 -14.75 -6.85
CA ASN A 149 21.57 -14.40 -6.07
C ASN A 149 21.27 -13.95 -4.63
N ARG A 150 20.06 -14.19 -4.12
CA ARG A 150 19.61 -13.70 -2.82
C ARG A 150 19.30 -14.87 -1.88
N ARG A 151 20.14 -15.04 -0.85
CA ARG A 151 20.00 -16.09 0.19
C ARG A 151 18.97 -15.74 1.28
N SER A 152 18.29 -14.60 1.18
CA SER A 152 17.29 -14.19 2.16
C SER A 152 16.06 -15.11 2.12
N SER A 153 15.34 -15.18 3.25
CA SER A 153 14.06 -15.86 3.33
C SER A 153 13.04 -15.32 2.33
N ILE A 154 12.14 -16.18 1.84
CA ILE A 154 11.10 -15.83 0.89
C ILE A 154 10.20 -14.71 1.41
N LYS A 155 9.89 -14.70 2.70
CA LYS A 155 9.15 -13.61 3.32
C LYS A 155 9.87 -12.27 3.16
N ASN A 156 11.17 -12.23 3.45
CA ASN A 156 11.95 -11.00 3.31
C ASN A 156 11.99 -10.51 1.86
N LEU A 157 12.14 -11.42 0.92
CA LEU A 157 12.17 -11.09 -0.50
C LEU A 157 10.82 -10.55 -1.02
N LEU A 158 9.70 -11.10 -0.56
CA LEU A 158 8.37 -10.59 -0.91
C LEU A 158 8.04 -9.24 -0.24
N LEU A 159 8.67 -8.92 0.89
CA LEU A 159 8.54 -7.60 1.52
C LEU A 159 9.38 -6.52 0.83
N ASN A 160 10.36 -6.91 0.02
CA ASN A 160 11.25 -5.98 -0.67
C ASN A 160 10.49 -5.29 -1.82
N GLN A 161 10.23 -3.99 -1.64
CA GLN A 161 9.47 -3.20 -2.61
C GLN A 161 10.17 -3.04 -3.97
N SER A 162 11.48 -3.26 -4.06
CA SER A 162 12.21 -3.31 -5.35
C SER A 162 11.99 -4.61 -6.11
N ILE A 163 11.56 -5.68 -5.44
CA ILE A 163 11.21 -6.96 -6.07
C ILE A 163 9.74 -6.96 -6.43
N VAL A 164 8.86 -6.63 -5.49
CA VAL A 164 7.42 -6.60 -5.73
C VAL A 164 6.82 -5.45 -4.96
N ALA A 165 6.17 -4.54 -5.67
CA ALA A 165 5.59 -3.36 -5.06
C ALA A 165 4.30 -3.73 -4.32
N GLY A 166 4.00 -3.05 -3.22
CA GLY A 166 2.67 -3.13 -2.61
C GLY A 166 2.45 -4.23 -1.58
N LEU A 167 3.26 -5.29 -1.58
CA LEU A 167 3.17 -6.32 -0.54
C LEU A 167 3.71 -5.82 0.80
N GLY A 168 3.03 -6.14 1.90
CA GLY A 168 3.48 -5.89 3.25
C GLY A 168 3.30 -7.10 4.15
N ASN A 169 3.33 -6.86 5.46
CA ASN A 169 3.49 -7.93 6.44
C ASN A 169 2.26 -8.84 6.53
N ILE A 170 1.06 -8.27 6.38
CA ILE A 170 -0.19 -9.01 6.48
C ILE A 170 -0.29 -9.96 5.28
N TYR A 171 -0.29 -9.39 4.08
CA TYR A 171 -0.55 -10.16 2.87
C TYR A 171 0.57 -11.16 2.58
N VAL A 172 1.83 -10.88 2.91
CA VAL A 172 2.91 -11.87 2.75
C VAL A 172 2.71 -13.09 3.66
N CYS A 173 2.21 -12.93 4.88
CA CYS A 173 1.93 -14.08 5.74
C CYS A 173 0.79 -14.93 5.16
N GLU A 174 -0.29 -14.28 4.70
CA GLU A 174 -1.44 -14.95 4.09
C GLU A 174 -1.09 -15.69 2.78
N ILE A 175 -0.33 -15.03 1.90
CA ILE A 175 0.14 -15.61 0.63
C ILE A 175 0.98 -16.86 0.88
N LEU A 176 1.93 -16.79 1.80
CA LEU A 176 2.81 -17.92 2.11
C LEU A 176 2.06 -19.06 2.80
N TYR A 177 1.04 -18.75 3.60
CA TYR A 177 0.15 -19.77 4.18
C TYR A 177 -0.63 -20.50 3.09
N ARG A 178 -1.32 -19.75 2.21
CA ARG A 178 -2.11 -20.35 1.11
C ARG A 178 -1.25 -21.12 0.12
N ALA A 179 -0.03 -20.65 -0.14
CA ALA A 179 0.95 -21.36 -0.96
C ALA A 179 1.62 -22.55 -0.25
N LYS A 180 1.33 -22.79 1.04
CA LYS A 180 1.91 -23.85 1.89
C LYS A 180 3.45 -23.79 1.95
N ILE A 181 4.02 -22.58 1.97
CA ILE A 181 5.47 -22.35 1.97
C ILE A 181 5.89 -21.72 3.30
N SER A 182 6.89 -22.32 3.96
CA SER A 182 7.45 -21.75 5.19
C SER A 182 8.06 -20.36 4.93
N PRO A 183 7.76 -19.35 5.76
CA PRO A 183 8.32 -18.01 5.59
C PRO A 183 9.83 -17.94 5.84
N GLN A 184 10.43 -19.01 6.35
CA GLN A 184 11.87 -19.12 6.60
C GLN A 184 12.66 -19.72 5.42
N LYS A 185 12.00 -20.37 4.45
CA LYS A 185 12.70 -20.95 3.28
C LYS A 185 13.43 -19.88 2.51
N LYS A 186 14.65 -20.16 2.02
CA LYS A 186 15.37 -19.20 1.18
C LYS A 186 14.67 -19.10 -0.17
N GLY A 187 14.49 -17.88 -0.67
CA GLY A 187 13.75 -17.70 -1.93
C GLY A 187 14.47 -18.27 -3.15
N ASN A 188 15.81 -18.30 -3.12
CA ASN A 188 16.63 -18.87 -4.19
C ASN A 188 16.60 -20.41 -4.25
N GLU A 189 16.10 -21.08 -3.22
CA GLU A 189 15.96 -22.55 -3.15
C GLU A 189 14.56 -23.01 -3.60
N LEU A 190 13.65 -22.09 -3.93
CA LEU A 190 12.30 -22.44 -4.34
C LEU A 190 12.27 -22.90 -5.80
N SER A 191 11.65 -24.07 -6.02
CA SER A 191 11.37 -24.56 -7.36
C SER A 191 10.38 -23.65 -8.10
N ILE A 192 10.42 -23.68 -9.43
CA ILE A 192 9.50 -22.89 -10.26
C ILE A 192 8.03 -23.20 -9.95
N ARG A 193 7.70 -24.45 -9.61
CA ARG A 193 6.35 -24.86 -9.17
C ARG A 193 5.91 -24.12 -7.90
N LYS A 194 6.80 -23.97 -6.91
CA LYS A 194 6.52 -23.21 -5.68
C LYS A 194 6.39 -21.72 -5.96
N LEU A 195 7.20 -21.17 -6.86
CA LEU A 195 7.09 -19.76 -7.29
C LEU A 195 5.76 -19.48 -8.02
N ASN A 196 5.30 -20.41 -8.87
CA ASN A 196 3.98 -20.33 -9.50
C ASN A 196 2.85 -20.29 -8.48
N LEU A 197 2.92 -21.11 -7.42
CA LEU A 197 1.96 -21.05 -6.32
C LEU A 197 1.98 -19.69 -5.60
N ILE A 198 3.16 -19.12 -5.35
CA ILE A 198 3.28 -17.79 -4.75
C ILE A 198 2.61 -16.73 -5.64
N VAL A 199 2.89 -16.72 -6.93
CA VAL A 199 2.28 -15.76 -7.87
C VAL A 199 0.76 -15.90 -7.90
N LYS A 200 0.27 -17.12 -8.05
CA LYS A 200 -1.17 -17.44 -8.07
C LYS A 200 -1.87 -16.96 -6.80
N GLU A 201 -1.34 -17.33 -5.63
CA GLU A 201 -1.94 -16.96 -4.35
C GLU A 201 -1.76 -15.48 -4.03
N THR A 202 -0.69 -14.83 -4.51
CA THR A 202 -0.53 -13.37 -4.47
C THR A 202 -1.68 -12.67 -5.19
N LYS A 203 -1.93 -13.05 -6.45
CA LYS A 203 -3.01 -12.44 -7.25
C LYS A 203 -4.38 -12.68 -6.60
N LYS A 204 -4.64 -13.88 -6.10
CA LYS A 204 -5.91 -14.21 -5.42
C LYS A 204 -6.12 -13.41 -4.13
N VAL A 205 -5.18 -13.48 -3.20
CA VAL A 205 -5.26 -12.79 -1.89
C VAL A 205 -5.45 -11.29 -2.09
N LEU A 206 -4.69 -10.66 -3.00
CA LEU A 206 -4.82 -9.23 -3.23
C LEU A 206 -6.14 -8.86 -3.90
N LYS A 207 -6.63 -9.65 -4.86
CA LYS A 207 -7.95 -9.41 -5.48
C LYS A 207 -9.08 -9.56 -4.47
N GLU A 208 -9.05 -10.59 -3.62
CA GLU A 208 -10.01 -10.75 -2.53
C GLU A 208 -9.93 -9.59 -1.55
N ALA A 209 -8.72 -9.20 -1.13
CA ALA A 209 -8.55 -8.08 -0.22
C ALA A 209 -9.08 -6.76 -0.80
N ILE A 210 -8.84 -6.48 -2.08
CA ILE A 210 -9.42 -5.31 -2.75
C ILE A 210 -10.95 -5.40 -2.79
N LYS A 211 -11.52 -6.57 -3.10
CA LYS A 211 -12.97 -6.79 -3.11
C LYS A 211 -13.60 -6.47 -1.74
N TYR A 212 -12.91 -6.80 -0.66
CA TYR A 212 -13.35 -6.55 0.73
C TYR A 212 -12.75 -5.28 1.34
N ASN A 213 -12.36 -4.30 0.51
CA ASN A 213 -11.87 -2.97 0.93
C ASN A 213 -10.62 -2.97 1.84
N GLY A 214 -9.82 -4.04 1.81
CA GLY A 214 -8.63 -4.23 2.63
C GLY A 214 -8.93 -4.66 4.07
N THR A 215 -7.94 -4.50 4.94
CA THR A 215 -7.97 -4.89 6.36
C THR A 215 -8.01 -3.68 7.28
N THR A 216 -8.88 -3.73 8.30
CA THR A 216 -8.85 -2.78 9.43
C THR A 216 -8.36 -3.49 10.69
N ILE A 217 -7.04 -3.42 10.97
CA ILE A 217 -6.43 -4.04 12.18
C ILE A 217 -6.05 -3.01 13.25
N SER A 218 -5.86 -1.74 12.88
CA SER A 218 -5.61 -0.63 13.82
C SER A 218 -6.49 0.54 13.42
N ASP A 219 -5.96 1.44 12.60
CA ASP A 219 -6.61 2.72 12.30
C ASP A 219 -6.97 2.90 10.82
N TYR A 220 -6.89 1.84 10.01
CA TYR A 220 -7.22 1.95 8.58
C TYR A 220 -8.71 2.23 8.39
N ARG A 221 -8.99 3.31 7.65
CA ARG A 221 -10.31 3.68 7.16
C ARG A 221 -10.19 4.15 5.71
N SER A 222 -11.23 3.88 4.94
CA SER A 222 -11.37 4.41 3.58
C SER A 222 -11.68 5.90 3.60
N VAL A 223 -11.70 6.52 2.41
CA VAL A 223 -12.08 7.94 2.25
C VAL A 223 -13.52 8.22 2.70
N GLU A 224 -14.38 7.21 2.65
CA GLU A 224 -15.78 7.29 3.11
C GLU A 224 -15.91 6.93 4.61
N ASP A 225 -14.80 6.90 5.35
CA ASP A 225 -14.70 6.49 6.76
C ASP A 225 -15.13 5.03 7.04
N LYS A 226 -15.38 4.24 5.99
CA LYS A 226 -15.71 2.81 6.08
C LYS A 226 -14.46 1.98 6.39
N THR A 227 -14.64 0.96 7.20
CA THR A 227 -13.61 -0.04 7.51
C THR A 227 -13.50 -1.08 6.39
N GLY A 228 -12.31 -1.67 6.24
CA GLY A 228 -12.13 -2.88 5.44
C GLY A 228 -12.69 -4.09 6.17
N GLU A 229 -13.02 -5.16 5.44
CA GLU A 229 -13.57 -6.39 6.01
C GLU A 229 -12.64 -7.60 5.87
N PHE A 230 -11.53 -7.47 5.15
CA PHE A 230 -10.66 -8.59 4.84
C PHE A 230 -10.02 -9.24 6.09
N GLN A 231 -9.96 -8.54 7.22
CA GLN A 231 -9.48 -9.09 8.50
C GLN A 231 -10.30 -10.31 8.97
N LYS A 232 -11.56 -10.41 8.55
CA LYS A 232 -12.44 -11.57 8.81
C LYS A 232 -11.96 -12.82 8.05
N PHE A 233 -11.24 -12.65 6.94
CA PHE A 233 -10.79 -13.70 6.04
C PHE A 233 -9.30 -14.06 6.19
N LEU A 234 -8.62 -13.47 7.18
CA LEU A 234 -7.22 -13.80 7.49
C LEU A 234 -7.12 -15.20 8.08
N ASN A 235 -6.19 -15.99 7.55
CA ASN A 235 -5.97 -17.38 7.97
C ASN A 235 -4.89 -17.52 9.03
N VAL A 236 -3.87 -16.65 9.01
CA VAL A 236 -2.73 -16.77 9.93
C VAL A 236 -2.35 -15.48 10.64
N TYR A 237 -2.52 -14.32 10.00
CA TYR A 237 -2.04 -13.08 10.59
C TYR A 237 -2.79 -12.73 11.88
N GLN A 238 -2.07 -12.65 13.00
CA GLN A 238 -2.62 -12.42 14.34
C GLN A 238 -3.73 -13.41 14.77
N LYS A 239 -3.74 -14.62 14.20
CA LYS A 239 -4.63 -15.71 14.61
C LYS A 239 -3.88 -16.66 15.56
N LYS A 240 -4.63 -17.34 16.43
CA LYS A 240 -4.10 -18.39 17.34
C LYS A 240 -3.97 -19.73 16.63
N GLU A 241 -4.94 -20.05 15.78
CA GLU A 241 -5.02 -21.31 15.02
C GLU A 241 -5.29 -21.01 13.55
N CYS A 242 -4.79 -21.88 12.68
CA CYS A 242 -5.10 -21.82 11.26
C CYS A 242 -6.46 -22.49 10.97
N PRO A 243 -7.05 -22.29 9.77
CA PRO A 243 -8.29 -22.95 9.34
C PRO A 243 -8.35 -24.49 9.42
N GLN A 244 -7.24 -25.16 9.76
CA GLN A 244 -7.17 -26.61 9.93
C GLN A 244 -7.04 -27.01 11.41
N GLY A 245 -7.22 -26.08 12.35
CA GLY A 245 -7.10 -26.33 13.80
C GLY A 245 -5.66 -26.36 14.35
N HIS A 246 -4.64 -26.29 13.50
CA HIS A 246 -3.25 -26.27 13.98
C HIS A 246 -2.86 -24.91 14.57
N GLN A 247 -2.11 -24.92 15.68
CA GLN A 247 -1.57 -23.72 16.31
C GLN A 247 -0.63 -22.92 15.38
N ILE A 248 -0.79 -21.60 15.40
CA ILE A 248 0.05 -20.66 14.66
C ILE A 248 1.25 -20.26 15.52
N LYS A 249 2.42 -20.27 14.89
CA LYS A 249 3.65 -19.77 15.51
C LYS A 249 3.91 -18.33 15.08
N ARG A 250 4.30 -17.51 16.06
CA ARG A 250 4.80 -16.15 15.85
C ARG A 250 6.33 -16.15 15.99
N ILE A 251 7.03 -15.67 14.98
CA ILE A 251 8.49 -15.46 15.02
C ILE A 251 8.83 -14.03 14.58
N LYS A 252 10.01 -13.54 14.96
CA LYS A 252 10.54 -12.26 14.48
C LYS A 252 11.42 -12.51 13.25
N GLN A 253 11.11 -11.85 12.13
CA GLN A 253 11.95 -11.85 10.93
C GLN A 253 12.15 -10.41 10.47
N VAL A 254 13.42 -9.96 10.43
CA VAL A 254 13.81 -8.61 9.96
C VAL A 254 13.00 -7.50 10.67
N GLY A 255 12.97 -7.56 12.00
CA GLY A 255 12.26 -6.58 12.83
C GLY A 255 10.73 -6.66 12.80
N ARG A 256 10.12 -7.61 12.08
CA ARG A 256 8.66 -7.76 11.95
C ARG A 256 8.16 -9.09 12.51
N SER A 257 6.97 -9.07 13.11
CA SER A 257 6.25 -10.30 13.49
C SER A 257 5.83 -11.07 12.25
N THR A 258 6.06 -12.39 12.27
CA THR A 258 5.63 -13.34 11.24
C THR A 258 4.75 -14.39 11.87
N TYR A 259 3.57 -14.58 11.28
CA TYR A 259 2.61 -15.60 11.69
C TYR A 259 2.57 -16.67 10.62
N TYR A 260 2.70 -17.93 11.02
CA TYR A 260 2.66 -19.06 10.10
C TYR A 260 2.24 -20.34 10.83
N CYS A 261 1.66 -21.29 10.09
CA CYS A 261 1.33 -22.61 10.62
C CYS A 261 2.50 -23.58 10.35
N PRO A 262 3.20 -24.12 11.37
CA PRO A 262 4.33 -25.03 11.17
C PRO A 262 3.93 -26.38 10.56
N VAL A 263 2.67 -26.80 10.73
CA VAL A 263 2.14 -28.04 10.17
C VAL A 263 1.83 -27.89 8.68
N CYS A 264 1.08 -26.85 8.31
CA CYS A 264 0.71 -26.60 6.91
C CYS A 264 1.87 -26.06 6.06
N GLN A 265 2.81 -25.32 6.66
CA GLN A 265 3.94 -24.68 5.96
C GLN A 265 5.26 -25.35 6.35
N LYS A 266 5.44 -26.60 5.90
CA LYS A 266 6.60 -27.43 6.25
C LYS A 266 7.92 -26.79 5.80
N LYS A 267 8.95 -26.94 6.66
CA LYS A 267 10.32 -26.44 6.40
C LYS A 267 11.07 -27.22 5.33
N LYS A 268 10.72 -28.49 5.09
CA LYS A 268 11.28 -29.35 4.03
C LYS A 268 10.52 -29.12 2.72
#